data_AF-F2I9W0-F1
#
_entry.id   AF-F2I9W0-F1
#
_cell.length_a   1.000
_cell.length_b   1.000
_cell.length_c   1.000
_cell.angle_alpha   90.00
_cell.angle_beta   90.00
_cell.angle_gamma   90.00
#
_symmetry.space_group_name_H-M   'P 1'
#
loop_
_entity.id
_entity.type
_entity.pdbx_description
1 polymer ?
#
loop_
_entity_poly.entity_id
_entity_poly.type
_entity_poly.pdbx_seq_one_letter_code
_entity_poly.pdbx_strand_id
1 'polypeptide(L)'
;MGLDLPDRILPLFKDSRTGATLSVDLTNDFTNLASQLDVPIKNFCKDNDFYYFAIITVGQSQILREKLQNNTLSKADFFEAYKTTCTEEPMLKMLEACCVELDYMEKRRAILTDAFQAHFNGLYTLSIPTLFAQLEGVIRDFGNIPPKDNIRPVIPLDIWEPKLLFYMKDNAINFNAFTHKLFAGSGKPDEFNRNPILHGFNVDYFSEEHSLLLMLSIIEIRMFDWHDKNTDNYVDKLKSKLSKSG
;
A
#
# COMPACT_ATOMS: atom_id res chain seq x y z
N MET A 1 11.81 26.52 1.29
CA MET A 1 10.35 26.32 1.25
C MET A 1 9.97 25.62 2.54
N GLY A 2 9.06 26.18 3.33
CA GLY A 2 8.48 25.42 4.45
C GLY A 2 7.67 24.26 3.86
N LEU A 3 7.89 23.05 4.35
CA LEU A 3 7.02 21.92 4.02
C LEU A 3 5.68 22.16 4.71
N ASP A 4 4.58 22.07 3.96
CA ASP A 4 3.24 22.05 4.54
C ASP A 4 3.04 20.67 5.17
N LEU A 5 3.19 20.58 6.50
CA LEU A 5 3.14 19.32 7.22
C LEU A 5 1.70 19.04 7.65
N PRO A 6 1.20 17.80 7.45
CA PRO A 6 -0.11 17.44 7.95
C PRO A 6 -0.12 17.50 9.48
N ASP A 7 -1.20 18.02 10.05
CA ASP A 7 -1.42 18.04 11.49
C ASP A 7 -1.38 16.63 12.06
N ARG A 8 -0.53 16.40 13.08
CA ARG A 8 -0.40 15.12 13.79
C ARG A 8 -0.72 15.30 15.27
N ILE A 9 -2.00 15.51 15.59
CA ILE A 9 -2.45 15.69 16.97
C ILE A 9 -2.91 14.33 17.52
N LEU A 10 -2.13 13.78 18.46
CA LEU A 10 -2.38 12.47 19.03
C LEU A 10 -3.07 12.58 20.40
N PRO A 11 -4.32 12.11 20.56
CA PRO A 11 -5.00 12.14 21.85
C PRO A 11 -4.40 11.10 22.80
N LEU A 12 -3.90 11.54 23.94
CA LEU A 12 -3.33 10.66 24.98
C LEU A 12 -4.36 10.25 26.03
N PHE A 13 -5.16 11.21 26.50
CA PHE A 13 -6.11 11.00 27.58
C PHE A 13 -7.34 11.89 27.38
N LYS A 14 -8.51 11.39 27.77
CA LYS A 14 -9.75 12.16 27.82
C LYS A 14 -10.32 12.05 29.23
N ASP A 15 -10.44 13.19 29.90
CA ASP A 15 -11.03 13.28 31.24
C ASP A 15 -12.52 12.96 31.15
N SER A 16 -12.96 11.94 31.89
CA SER A 16 -14.35 11.49 31.90
C SER A 16 -15.31 12.44 32.62
N ARG A 17 -14.78 13.34 33.47
CA ARG A 17 -15.57 14.31 34.26
C ARG A 17 -15.71 15.64 33.54
N THR A 18 -14.62 16.13 32.95
CA THR A 18 -14.59 17.45 32.29
C THR A 18 -14.74 17.36 30.77
N GLY A 19 -14.51 16.18 30.18
CA GLY A 19 -14.45 15.99 28.73
C GLY A 19 -13.16 16.53 28.09
N ALA A 20 -12.25 17.11 28.87
CA ALA A 20 -10.99 17.67 28.38
C ALA A 20 -10.08 16.57 27.82
N THR A 21 -9.46 16.85 26.66
CA THR A 21 -8.53 15.92 26.02
C THR A 21 -7.10 16.44 26.18
N LEU A 22 -6.23 15.63 26.78
CA LEU A 22 -4.80 15.81 26.71
C LEU A 22 -4.29 15.18 25.41
N SER A 23 -3.65 15.98 24.58
CA SER A 23 -3.06 15.55 23.30
C SER A 23 -1.60 15.98 23.20
N VAL A 24 -0.85 15.30 22.36
CA VAL A 24 0.50 15.72 21.93
C VAL A 24 0.43 16.14 20.48
N ASP A 25 0.96 17.32 20.19
CA ASP A 25 1.13 17.80 18.83
C ASP A 25 2.49 17.33 18.29
N LEU A 26 2.44 16.45 17.30
CA LEU A 26 3.60 15.86 16.61
C LEU A 26 3.76 16.41 15.19
N THR A 27 3.13 17.55 14.88
CA THR A 27 3.16 18.13 13.53
C THR A 27 4.59 18.44 13.08
N ASN A 28 5.44 18.92 14.00
CA ASN A 28 6.85 19.22 13.74
C ASN A 28 7.80 18.07 14.12
N ASP A 29 7.28 16.87 14.41
CA ASP A 29 8.11 15.72 14.77
C ASP A 29 8.95 15.22 13.57
N PHE A 30 10.15 14.71 13.84
CA PHE A 30 11.04 14.19 12.81
C PHE A 30 10.41 13.08 11.97
N THR A 31 9.55 12.23 12.57
CA THR A 31 8.85 11.17 11.83
C THR A 31 7.82 11.75 10.86
N ASN A 32 7.15 12.86 11.20
CA ASN A 32 6.25 13.54 10.29
C ASN A 32 7.04 14.22 9.16
N LEU A 33 8.13 14.92 9.49
CA LEU A 33 9.05 15.48 8.49
C LEU A 33 9.57 14.43 7.51
N ALA A 34 10.03 13.29 8.02
CA ALA A 34 10.52 12.18 7.21
C ALA A 34 9.43 11.59 6.30
N SER A 35 8.18 11.51 6.77
CA SER A 35 7.06 11.00 5.97
C SER A 35 6.78 11.84 4.72
N GLN A 36 7.12 13.13 4.75
CA GLN A 36 6.90 14.05 3.63
C GLN A 36 7.98 13.98 2.54
N LEU A 37 9.10 13.27 2.76
CA LEU A 37 10.22 13.23 1.82
C LEU A 37 9.85 12.58 0.47
N ASP A 38 8.91 11.63 0.47
CA ASP A 38 8.47 10.93 -0.74
C ASP A 38 7.19 11.51 -1.36
N VAL A 39 6.59 12.54 -0.76
CA VAL A 39 5.32 13.13 -1.23
C VAL A 39 5.40 13.61 -2.68
N PRO A 40 6.47 14.30 -3.14
CA PRO A 40 6.57 14.70 -4.55
C PRO A 40 6.52 13.51 -5.53
N ILE A 41 7.21 12.41 -5.21
CA ILE A 41 7.19 11.18 -6.02
C ILE A 41 5.81 10.50 -5.96
N LYS A 42 5.20 10.42 -4.78
CA LYS A 42 3.86 9.83 -4.62
C LYS A 42 2.80 10.63 -5.37
N ASN A 43 2.89 11.95 -5.36
CA ASN A 43 2.01 12.83 -6.15
C ASN A 43 2.19 12.59 -7.65
N PHE A 44 3.43 12.49 -8.13
CA PHE A 44 3.69 12.10 -9.52
C PHE A 44 3.01 10.77 -9.88
N CYS A 45 3.13 9.75 -9.03
CA CYS A 45 2.50 8.45 -9.28
C CYS A 45 0.98 8.55 -9.32
N LYS A 46 0.39 9.29 -8.36
CA LYS A 46 -1.04 9.55 -8.27
C LYS A 46 -1.58 10.26 -9.52
N ASP A 47 -0.87 11.26 -10.01
CA ASP A 47 -1.24 12.05 -11.19
C ASP A 47 -1.09 11.25 -12.50
N ASN A 48 -0.38 10.12 -12.45
CA ASN A 48 -0.18 9.19 -13.57
C ASN A 48 -0.88 7.83 -13.36
N ASP A 49 -1.86 7.78 -12.45
CA ASP A 49 -2.74 6.64 -12.17
C ASP A 49 -2.01 5.34 -11.78
N PHE A 50 -0.95 5.42 -10.97
CA PHE A 50 -0.33 4.25 -10.34
C PHE A 50 0.13 4.53 -8.91
N TYR A 51 0.53 3.48 -8.19
CA TYR A 51 1.03 3.55 -6.82
C TYR A 51 2.55 3.45 -6.78
N TYR A 52 3.17 4.19 -5.85
CA TYR A 52 4.60 4.12 -5.59
C TYR A 52 4.93 2.95 -4.66
N PHE A 53 5.47 1.86 -5.21
CA PHE A 53 5.99 0.73 -4.42
C PHE A 53 7.42 1.00 -3.95
N ALA A 54 7.67 0.89 -2.65
CA ALA A 54 8.99 1.15 -2.05
C ALA A 54 9.98 -0.04 -2.18
N ILE A 55 9.74 -0.97 -3.11
CA ILE A 55 10.57 -2.18 -3.31
C ILE A 55 11.90 -1.88 -4.04
N ILE A 56 12.04 -0.71 -4.64
CA ILE A 56 13.25 -0.31 -5.39
C ILE A 56 14.44 -0.03 -4.46
N THR A 57 15.64 -0.13 -5.00
CA THR A 57 16.87 0.21 -4.29
C THR A 57 16.97 1.72 -4.03
N VAL A 58 17.80 2.09 -3.04
CA VAL A 58 18.10 3.51 -2.75
C VAL A 58 18.68 4.22 -3.98
N GLY A 59 19.55 3.56 -4.75
CA GLY A 59 20.13 4.14 -5.97
C GLY A 59 19.08 4.42 -7.04
N GLN A 60 18.13 3.51 -7.26
CA GLN A 60 17.01 3.75 -8.17
C GLN A 60 16.11 4.87 -7.67
N SER A 61 15.80 4.91 -6.36
CA SER A 61 15.02 5.99 -5.76
C SER A 61 15.68 7.36 -5.98
N GLN A 62 17.01 7.43 -5.83
CA GLN A 62 17.77 8.65 -6.14
C GLN A 62 17.64 9.06 -7.61
N ILE A 63 17.79 8.12 -8.54
CA ILE A 63 17.63 8.39 -9.98
C ILE A 63 16.23 8.95 -10.30
N LEU A 64 15.17 8.37 -9.73
CA LEU A 64 13.80 8.85 -9.91
C LEU A 64 13.62 10.28 -9.35
N ARG A 65 14.23 10.58 -8.20
CA ARG A 65 14.21 11.93 -7.59
C ARG A 65 14.95 12.95 -8.46
N GLU A 66 16.11 12.59 -9.01
CA GLU A 66 16.86 13.47 -9.92
C GLU A 66 16.06 13.76 -11.20
N LYS A 67 15.41 12.74 -11.77
CA LYS A 67 14.50 12.92 -12.92
C LYS A 67 13.31 13.80 -12.57
N LEU A 68 12.73 13.65 -11.38
CA LEU A 68 11.63 14.50 -10.92
C LEU A 68 12.06 15.97 -10.84
N GLN A 69 13.23 16.24 -10.23
CA GLN A 69 13.77 17.59 -10.09
C GLN A 69 14.07 18.26 -11.43
N ASN A 70 14.46 17.46 -12.43
CA ASN A 70 14.75 17.93 -13.77
C ASN A 70 13.52 17.95 -14.70
N ASN A 71 12.32 17.62 -14.20
CA ASN A 71 11.08 17.50 -14.98
C ASN A 71 11.19 16.51 -16.16
N THR A 72 11.99 15.45 -16.01
CA THR A 72 12.16 14.39 -17.02
C THR A 72 11.60 13.04 -16.58
N LEU A 73 11.00 12.97 -15.39
CA LEU A 73 10.42 11.75 -14.86
C LEU A 73 9.18 11.32 -15.65
N SER A 74 9.14 10.05 -15.99
CA SER A 74 8.03 9.39 -16.68
C SER A 74 7.56 8.16 -15.90
N LYS A 75 6.35 7.67 -16.22
CA LYS A 75 5.85 6.40 -15.70
C LYS A 75 6.79 5.23 -16.04
N ALA A 76 7.32 5.20 -17.26
CA ALA A 76 8.23 4.16 -17.73
C ALA A 76 9.48 4.02 -16.83
N ASP A 77 10.00 5.13 -16.28
CA ASP A 77 11.16 5.10 -15.39
C ASP A 77 10.91 4.27 -14.12
N PHE A 78 9.68 4.30 -13.58
CA PHE A 78 9.30 3.47 -12.43
C PHE A 78 9.23 2.00 -12.82
N PHE A 79 8.62 1.68 -13.97
CA PHE A 79 8.51 0.30 -14.42
C PHE A 79 9.87 -0.31 -14.77
N GLU A 80 10.80 0.46 -15.34
CA GLU A 80 12.18 0.00 -15.52
C GLU A 80 12.87 -0.27 -14.18
N ALA A 81 12.69 0.60 -13.18
CA ALA A 81 13.22 0.36 -11.85
C ALA A 81 12.61 -0.90 -11.21
N TYR A 82 11.29 -1.08 -11.31
CA TYR A 82 10.61 -2.27 -10.80
C TYR A 82 11.07 -3.53 -11.50
N LYS A 83 11.12 -3.57 -12.84
CA LYS A 83 11.59 -4.75 -13.59
C LYS A 83 13.03 -5.15 -13.25
N THR A 84 13.90 -4.16 -13.03
CA THR A 84 15.29 -4.42 -12.63
C THR A 84 15.38 -5.10 -11.27
N THR A 85 14.48 -4.75 -10.34
CA THR A 85 14.48 -5.27 -8.97
C THR A 85 13.64 -6.55 -8.82
N CYS A 86 12.51 -6.62 -9.51
CA CYS A 86 11.47 -7.61 -9.32
C CYS A 86 11.65 -8.77 -10.31
N THR A 87 12.79 -9.46 -10.22
CA THR A 87 13.05 -10.66 -11.02
C THR A 87 12.32 -11.88 -10.43
N GLU A 88 12.15 -12.93 -11.24
CA GLU A 88 11.33 -14.09 -10.89
C GLU A 88 11.71 -14.73 -9.54
N GLU A 89 12.97 -15.11 -9.38
CA GLU A 89 13.42 -15.83 -8.18
C GLU A 89 13.23 -15.00 -6.89
N PRO A 90 13.68 -13.73 -6.79
CA PRO A 90 13.39 -12.88 -5.63
C PRO A 90 11.90 -12.70 -5.34
N MET A 91 11.08 -12.48 -6.36
CA MET A 91 9.65 -12.25 -6.19
C MET A 91 8.92 -13.51 -5.70
N LEU A 92 9.28 -14.69 -6.23
CA LEU A 92 8.73 -15.95 -5.75
C LEU A 92 9.19 -16.28 -4.32
N LYS A 93 10.44 -16.00 -3.95
CA LYS A 93 10.92 -16.14 -2.56
C LYS A 93 10.22 -15.19 -1.60
N MET A 94 9.95 -13.96 -2.04
CA MET A 94 9.21 -13.00 -1.23
C MET A 94 7.75 -13.43 -1.06
N LEU A 95 7.11 -13.94 -2.12
CA LEU A 95 5.76 -14.53 -2.03
C LEU A 95 5.75 -15.73 -1.08
N GLU A 96 6.73 -16.63 -1.17
CA GLU A 96 6.88 -17.78 -0.27
C GLU A 96 6.94 -17.31 1.19
N ALA A 97 7.76 -16.30 1.49
CA ALA A 97 7.82 -15.69 2.82
C ALA A 97 6.48 -15.07 3.24
N CYS A 98 5.76 -14.39 2.34
CA CYS A 98 4.41 -13.87 2.62
C CYS A 98 3.47 -15.01 3.04
N CYS A 99 3.47 -16.13 2.33
CA CYS A 99 2.60 -17.27 2.61
C CYS A 99 2.96 -17.93 3.95
N VAL A 100 4.25 -18.06 4.28
CA VAL A 100 4.69 -18.60 5.57
C VAL A 100 4.30 -17.70 6.75
N GLU A 101 4.38 -16.38 6.57
CA GLU A 101 4.15 -15.42 7.65
C GLU A 101 2.67 -15.04 7.85
N LEU A 102 1.83 -15.20 6.82
CA LEU A 102 0.47 -14.67 6.77
C LEU A 102 -0.55 -15.75 6.39
N ASP A 103 -1.36 -16.19 7.34
CA ASP A 103 -2.39 -17.24 7.14
C ASP A 103 -3.32 -16.96 5.96
N TYR A 104 -3.67 -15.68 5.73
CA TYR A 104 -4.54 -15.30 4.62
C TYR A 104 -3.84 -15.37 3.25
N MET A 105 -2.51 -15.25 3.20
CA MET A 105 -1.73 -15.53 1.99
C MET A 105 -1.55 -17.04 1.82
N GLU A 106 -1.32 -17.78 2.90
CA GLU A 106 -1.12 -19.23 2.88
C GLU A 106 -2.26 -19.97 2.16
N LYS A 107 -3.51 -19.65 2.52
CA LYS A 107 -4.68 -20.26 1.86
C LYS A 107 -4.81 -19.96 0.36
N ARG A 108 -3.97 -19.05 -0.18
CA ARG A 108 -3.90 -18.66 -1.60
C ARG A 108 -2.58 -19.06 -2.26
N ARG A 109 -1.67 -19.72 -1.55
CA ARG A 109 -0.30 -20.03 -1.99
C ARG A 109 -0.25 -20.53 -3.43
N ALA A 110 -0.95 -21.63 -3.73
CA ALA A 110 -0.95 -22.22 -5.07
C ALA A 110 -1.41 -21.23 -6.15
N ILE A 111 -2.52 -20.53 -5.91
CA ILE A 111 -3.09 -19.56 -6.88
C ILE A 111 -2.14 -18.38 -7.10
N LEU A 112 -1.52 -17.86 -6.03
CA LEU A 112 -0.58 -16.76 -6.13
C LEU A 112 0.72 -17.18 -6.82
N THR A 113 1.23 -18.37 -6.51
CA THR A 113 2.41 -18.94 -7.17
C THR A 113 2.17 -19.08 -8.67
N ASP A 114 1.05 -19.67 -9.07
CA ASP A 114 0.68 -19.82 -10.48
C ASP A 114 0.53 -18.46 -11.17
N ALA A 115 -0.09 -17.48 -10.49
CA ALA A 115 -0.27 -16.13 -11.04
C ALA A 115 1.05 -15.37 -11.22
N PHE A 116 1.99 -15.51 -10.28
CA PHE A 116 3.32 -14.92 -10.36
C PHE A 116 4.14 -15.59 -11.47
N GLN A 117 4.13 -16.92 -11.56
CA GLN A 117 4.76 -17.64 -12.66
C GLN A 117 4.16 -17.27 -14.02
N ALA A 118 2.84 -17.09 -14.09
CA ALA A 118 2.18 -16.61 -15.31
C ALA A 118 2.68 -15.21 -15.70
N HIS A 119 2.91 -14.31 -14.75
CA HIS A 119 3.53 -13.00 -15.02
C HIS A 119 4.93 -13.15 -15.64
N PHE A 120 5.82 -13.91 -15.01
CA PHE A 120 7.20 -14.08 -15.50
C PHE A 120 7.29 -14.83 -16.84
N ASN A 121 6.30 -15.67 -17.14
CA ASN A 121 6.17 -16.35 -18.44
C ASN A 121 5.44 -15.51 -19.51
N GLY A 122 5.08 -14.26 -19.24
CA GLY A 122 4.39 -13.37 -20.19
C GLY A 122 2.91 -13.71 -20.42
N LEU A 123 2.32 -14.56 -19.59
CA LEU A 123 0.93 -15.01 -19.69
C LEU A 123 -0.03 -14.02 -19.00
N TYR A 124 -0.01 -12.76 -19.44
CA TYR A 124 -0.73 -11.66 -18.78
C TYR A 124 -2.26 -11.80 -18.81
N THR A 125 -2.80 -12.51 -19.80
CA THR A 125 -4.23 -12.86 -19.88
C THR A 125 -4.66 -13.83 -18.76
N LEU A 126 -3.72 -14.55 -18.14
CA LEU A 126 -3.97 -15.42 -16.99
C LEU A 126 -3.61 -14.75 -15.67
N SER A 127 -2.46 -14.06 -15.62
CA SER A 127 -1.99 -13.44 -14.38
C SER A 127 -2.92 -12.30 -13.93
N ILE A 128 -3.31 -11.39 -14.83
CA ILE A 128 -4.06 -10.17 -14.46
C ILE A 128 -5.44 -10.51 -13.84
N PRO A 129 -6.32 -11.31 -14.47
CA PRO A 129 -7.61 -11.63 -13.87
C PRO A 129 -7.47 -12.34 -12.52
N THR A 130 -6.49 -13.26 -12.42
CA THR A 130 -6.21 -14.00 -11.19
C THR A 130 -5.73 -13.07 -10.09
N LEU A 131 -4.75 -12.19 -10.37
CA LEU A 131 -4.21 -11.24 -9.42
C LEU A 131 -5.26 -10.22 -8.96
N PHE A 132 -6.17 -9.77 -9.83
CA PHE A 132 -7.29 -8.90 -9.42
C PHE A 132 -8.18 -9.57 -8.37
N ALA A 133 -8.59 -10.82 -8.64
CA ALA A 133 -9.44 -11.58 -7.74
C ALA A 133 -8.74 -11.86 -6.40
N GLN A 134 -7.46 -12.21 -6.44
CA GLN A 134 -6.69 -12.46 -5.23
C GLN A 134 -6.41 -11.18 -4.44
N LEU A 135 -6.07 -10.07 -5.10
CA LEU A 135 -5.83 -8.78 -4.43
C LEU A 135 -7.04 -8.33 -3.61
N GLU A 136 -8.25 -8.41 -4.16
CA GLU A 136 -9.47 -8.10 -3.41
C GLU A 136 -9.63 -8.99 -2.17
N GLY A 137 -9.45 -10.30 -2.34
CA GLY A 137 -9.54 -11.25 -1.24
C GLY A 137 -8.51 -11.01 -0.15
N VAL A 138 -7.27 -10.65 -0.52
CA VAL A 138 -6.18 -10.35 0.41
C VAL A 138 -6.48 -9.07 1.20
N ILE A 139 -6.91 -7.98 0.54
CA ILE A 139 -7.25 -6.73 1.24
C ILE A 139 -8.41 -6.94 2.21
N ARG A 140 -9.43 -7.73 1.81
CA ARG A 140 -10.56 -8.05 2.70
C ARG A 140 -10.14 -8.86 3.92
N ASP A 141 -9.31 -9.88 3.74
CA ASP A 141 -8.81 -10.66 4.87
C ASP A 141 -7.96 -9.80 5.82
N PHE A 142 -7.06 -8.97 5.28
CA PHE A 142 -6.25 -8.04 6.07
C PHE A 142 -7.11 -7.05 6.86
N GLY A 143 -8.12 -6.45 6.22
CA GLY A 143 -9.05 -5.53 6.86
C GLY A 143 -10.11 -6.19 7.74
N ASN A 144 -10.08 -7.53 7.90
CA ASN A 144 -11.13 -8.32 8.58
C ASN A 144 -12.55 -8.01 8.06
N ILE A 145 -12.69 -7.79 6.75
CA ILE A 145 -13.96 -7.43 6.10
C ILE A 145 -14.68 -8.72 5.67
N PRO A 146 -15.89 -9.01 6.21
CA PRO A 146 -16.68 -10.18 5.81
C PRO A 146 -16.99 -10.20 4.30
N PRO A 147 -17.08 -11.38 3.66
CA PRO A 147 -17.38 -11.50 2.23
C PRO A 147 -18.73 -10.89 1.82
N LYS A 148 -19.70 -10.84 2.76
CA LYS A 148 -21.05 -10.33 2.50
C LYS A 148 -21.16 -8.82 2.64
N ASP A 149 -20.12 -8.15 3.13
CA ASP A 149 -20.15 -6.71 3.28
C ASP A 149 -19.83 -6.01 1.96
N ASN A 150 -20.68 -5.04 1.64
CA ASN A 150 -20.53 -4.13 0.50
C ASN A 150 -19.48 -3.03 0.76
N ILE A 151 -18.77 -3.11 1.89
CA ILE A 151 -17.67 -2.22 2.22
C ILE A 151 -16.53 -2.49 1.24
N ARG A 152 -15.96 -1.42 0.68
CA ARG A 152 -14.81 -1.53 -0.22
C ARG A 152 -13.60 -2.03 0.55
N PRO A 153 -12.78 -2.93 -0.03
CA PRO A 153 -11.57 -3.39 0.61
C PRO A 153 -10.62 -2.20 0.81
N VAL A 154 -10.17 -1.97 2.05
CA VAL A 154 -9.22 -0.90 2.40
C VAL A 154 -8.22 -1.38 3.44
N ILE A 155 -7.03 -0.80 3.42
CA ILE A 155 -6.07 -0.83 4.52
C ILE A 155 -6.62 0.10 5.63
N PRO A 156 -6.80 -0.37 6.88
CA PRO A 156 -7.26 0.47 7.98
C PRO A 156 -6.33 1.67 8.20
N LEU A 157 -6.87 2.83 8.58
CA LEU A 157 -6.09 4.08 8.71
C LEU A 157 -5.84 4.50 10.16
N ASP A 158 -6.69 4.04 11.08
CA ASP A 158 -6.71 4.41 12.50
C ASP A 158 -5.65 3.69 13.34
N ILE A 159 -5.05 2.62 12.80
CA ILE A 159 -4.04 1.80 13.50
C ILE A 159 -2.63 2.40 13.50
N TRP A 160 -2.34 3.37 12.62
CA TRP A 160 -0.96 3.83 12.35
C TRP A 160 -0.49 4.96 13.27
N GLU A 161 -1.32 5.97 13.50
CA GLU A 161 -0.94 7.15 14.30
C GLU A 161 -0.64 6.83 15.76
N PRO A 162 -1.40 5.95 16.44
CA PRO A 162 -1.05 5.51 17.79
C PRO A 162 0.32 4.81 17.88
N LYS A 163 0.84 4.31 16.76
CA LYS A 163 2.14 3.65 16.63
C LYS A 163 3.25 4.60 16.16
N LEU A 164 2.96 5.88 15.98
CA LEU A 164 3.85 6.90 15.39
C LEU A 164 4.30 6.55 13.96
N LEU A 165 3.53 5.72 13.24
CA LEU A 165 3.83 5.29 11.88
C LEU A 165 3.16 6.22 10.84
N PHE A 166 3.48 7.52 10.88
CA PHE A 166 2.88 8.51 9.97
C PHE A 166 3.11 8.18 8.49
N TYR A 167 4.31 7.72 8.15
CA TYR A 167 4.62 7.26 6.80
C TYR A 167 3.71 6.11 6.34
N MET A 168 3.39 5.16 7.23
CA MET A 168 2.47 4.05 6.89
C MET A 168 1.04 4.54 6.72
N LYS A 169 0.58 5.50 7.54
CA LYS A 169 -0.74 6.15 7.33
C LYS A 169 -0.83 6.79 5.96
N ASP A 170 0.18 7.56 5.56
CA ASP A 170 0.19 8.25 4.29
C ASP A 170 0.27 7.27 3.11
N ASN A 171 1.03 6.18 3.25
CA ASN A 171 1.04 5.08 2.28
C ASN A 171 -0.32 4.39 2.18
N ALA A 172 -0.96 4.10 3.30
CA ALA A 172 -2.28 3.46 3.32
C ALA A 172 -3.34 4.35 2.65
N ILE A 173 -3.30 5.68 2.86
CA ILE A 173 -4.17 6.63 2.17
C ILE A 173 -3.96 6.56 0.65
N ASN A 174 -2.70 6.63 0.19
CA ASN A 174 -2.38 6.58 -1.24
C ASN A 174 -2.74 5.23 -1.86
N PHE A 175 -2.45 4.13 -1.18
CA PHE A 175 -2.76 2.77 -1.61
C PHE A 175 -4.28 2.53 -1.68
N ASN A 176 -5.04 3.02 -0.70
CA ASN A 176 -6.50 2.96 -0.71
C ASN A 176 -7.09 3.78 -1.88
N ALA A 177 -6.55 4.97 -2.15
CA ALA A 177 -7.00 5.78 -3.29
C ALA A 177 -6.74 5.06 -4.63
N PHE A 178 -5.58 4.43 -4.76
CA PHE A 178 -5.21 3.63 -5.92
C PHE A 178 -6.09 2.38 -6.09
N THR A 179 -6.24 1.56 -5.05
CA THR A 179 -7.08 0.36 -5.10
C THR A 179 -8.56 0.70 -5.32
N HIS A 180 -9.06 1.80 -4.76
CA HIS A 180 -10.41 2.28 -5.06
C HIS A 180 -10.64 2.55 -6.55
N LYS A 181 -9.64 3.08 -7.27
CA LYS A 181 -9.72 3.25 -8.74
C LYS A 181 -9.76 1.90 -9.44
N LEU A 182 -8.91 0.95 -9.03
CA LEU A 182 -8.87 -0.40 -9.58
C LEU A 182 -10.18 -1.17 -9.41
N PHE A 183 -10.88 -0.98 -8.28
CA PHE A 183 -12.11 -1.71 -7.93
C PHE A 183 -13.40 -0.88 -8.10
N ALA A 184 -13.35 0.27 -8.79
CA ALA A 184 -14.53 1.07 -9.05
C ALA A 184 -15.53 0.31 -9.94
N GLY A 185 -16.79 0.19 -9.52
CA GLY A 185 -17.82 -0.59 -10.24
C GLY A 185 -18.27 0.00 -11.58
N SER A 186 -17.94 1.27 -11.86
CA SER A 186 -18.32 1.98 -13.09
C SER A 186 -17.11 2.38 -13.95
N GLY A 187 -16.02 1.61 -13.88
CA GLY A 187 -14.83 1.86 -14.71
C GLY A 187 -15.18 1.88 -16.19
N LYS A 188 -14.56 2.78 -16.96
CA LYS A 188 -14.79 2.82 -18.41
C LYS A 188 -14.18 1.57 -19.06
N PRO A 189 -14.71 1.09 -20.21
CA PRO A 189 -14.20 -0.11 -20.86
C PRO A 189 -12.72 -0.07 -21.24
N ASP A 190 -12.15 1.12 -21.44
CA ASP A 190 -10.76 1.37 -21.80
C ASP A 190 -9.82 1.55 -20.59
N GLU A 191 -10.35 1.65 -19.37
CA GLU A 191 -9.55 1.84 -18.16
C GLU A 191 -9.03 0.51 -17.59
N PHE A 192 -7.86 0.56 -16.95
CA PHE A 192 -7.33 -0.56 -16.19
C PHE A 192 -8.08 -0.70 -14.87
N ASN A 193 -9.22 -1.41 -14.94
CA ASN A 193 -10.15 -1.59 -13.83
C ASN A 193 -10.66 -3.03 -13.79
N ARG A 194 -10.85 -3.55 -12.59
CA ARG A 194 -11.29 -4.92 -12.32
C ARG A 194 -12.61 -5.26 -13.00
N ASN A 195 -13.57 -4.34 -13.03
CA ASN A 195 -14.93 -4.60 -13.51
C ASN A 195 -14.95 -4.88 -15.03
N PRO A 196 -14.49 -3.98 -15.93
CA PRO A 196 -14.49 -4.26 -17.35
C PRO A 196 -13.58 -5.43 -17.72
N ILE A 197 -12.48 -5.69 -16.99
CA ILE A 197 -11.58 -6.82 -17.24
C ILE A 197 -12.25 -8.15 -16.87
N LEU A 198 -12.73 -8.31 -15.64
CA LEU A 198 -13.29 -9.58 -15.18
C LEU A 198 -14.65 -9.91 -15.81
N HIS A 199 -15.37 -8.92 -16.35
CA HIS A 199 -16.59 -9.13 -17.12
C HIS A 199 -16.37 -9.21 -18.64
N GLY A 200 -15.12 -9.13 -19.11
CA GLY A 200 -14.77 -9.31 -20.52
C GLY A 200 -15.14 -8.14 -21.45
N PHE A 201 -15.41 -6.96 -20.90
CA PHE A 201 -15.63 -5.74 -21.68
C PHE A 201 -14.32 -5.11 -22.18
N ASN A 202 -13.25 -5.21 -21.37
CA ASN A 202 -11.90 -4.86 -21.76
C ASN A 202 -11.17 -6.17 -22.09
N VAL A 203 -10.72 -6.33 -23.34
CA VAL A 203 -9.94 -7.49 -23.78
C VAL A 203 -8.47 -7.16 -24.03
N ASP A 204 -8.10 -5.88 -24.04
CA ASP A 204 -6.74 -5.38 -24.34
C ASP A 204 -5.94 -5.06 -23.06
N TYR A 205 -6.35 -5.63 -21.93
CA TYR A 205 -5.75 -5.37 -20.62
C TYR A 205 -4.36 -6.00 -20.43
N PHE A 206 -3.95 -6.92 -21.31
CA PHE A 206 -2.85 -7.85 -21.11
C PHE A 206 -1.47 -7.20 -21.33
N SER A 207 -0.96 -6.46 -20.33
CA SER A 207 0.39 -5.89 -20.36
C SER A 207 1.25 -6.32 -19.18
N GLU A 208 2.57 -6.31 -19.37
CA GLU A 208 3.54 -6.56 -18.31
C GLU A 208 3.37 -5.57 -17.15
N GLU A 209 3.20 -4.28 -17.47
CA GLU A 209 3.03 -3.21 -16.48
C GLU A 209 1.82 -3.45 -15.59
N HIS A 210 0.68 -3.81 -16.19
CA HIS A 210 -0.55 -4.11 -15.46
C HIS A 210 -0.39 -5.31 -14.54
N SER A 211 0.23 -6.39 -15.04
CA SER A 211 0.49 -7.58 -14.25
C SER A 211 1.46 -7.31 -13.10
N LEU A 212 2.55 -6.57 -13.36
CA LEU A 212 3.57 -6.21 -12.37
C LEU A 212 2.95 -5.35 -11.26
N LEU A 213 2.13 -4.37 -11.63
CA LEU A 213 1.46 -3.48 -10.69
C LEU A 213 0.51 -4.24 -9.75
N LEU A 214 -0.24 -5.22 -10.25
CA LEU A 214 -1.09 -6.06 -9.40
C LEU A 214 -0.26 -7.00 -8.52
N MET A 215 0.81 -7.58 -9.06
CA MET A 215 1.74 -8.43 -8.32
C MET A 215 2.36 -7.67 -7.14
N LEU A 216 2.87 -6.45 -7.39
CA LEU A 216 3.43 -5.58 -6.36
C LEU A 216 2.38 -5.15 -5.34
N SER A 217 1.13 -4.93 -5.76
CA SER A 217 0.03 -4.59 -4.85
C SER A 217 -0.24 -5.68 -3.82
N ILE A 218 -0.14 -6.96 -4.21
CA ILE A 218 -0.30 -8.09 -3.28
C ILE A 218 0.84 -8.11 -2.26
N ILE A 219 2.07 -7.90 -2.71
CA ILE A 219 3.25 -7.84 -1.83
C ILE A 219 3.21 -6.64 -0.88
N GLU A 220 2.76 -5.47 -1.34
CA GLU A 220 2.68 -4.26 -0.53
C GLU A 220 1.81 -4.48 0.73
N ILE A 221 0.79 -5.33 0.65
CA ILE A 221 -0.07 -5.65 1.80
C ILE A 221 0.72 -6.32 2.93
N ARG A 222 1.74 -7.13 2.60
CA ARG A 222 2.64 -7.68 3.62
C ARG A 222 3.39 -6.57 4.36
N MET A 223 3.79 -5.49 3.68
CA MET A 223 4.49 -4.37 4.35
C MET A 223 3.59 -3.69 5.37
N PHE A 224 2.31 -3.47 5.05
CA PHE A 224 1.33 -2.95 6.02
C PHE A 224 1.19 -3.91 7.21
N ASP A 225 0.93 -5.19 6.96
CA ASP A 225 0.75 -6.18 8.03
C ASP A 225 1.98 -6.32 8.93
N TRP A 226 3.19 -6.36 8.35
CA TRP A 226 4.42 -6.46 9.12
C TRP A 226 4.57 -5.25 10.06
N HIS A 227 4.36 -4.03 9.57
CA HIS A 227 4.45 -2.83 10.41
C HIS A 227 3.37 -2.79 11.49
N ASP A 228 2.16 -3.25 11.18
CA ASP A 228 1.09 -3.35 12.16
C ASP A 228 1.46 -4.33 13.28
N LYS A 229 1.88 -5.55 12.94
CA LYS A 229 2.20 -6.59 13.95
C LYS A 229 3.47 -6.32 14.75
N ASN A 230 4.46 -5.65 14.16
CA ASN A 230 5.80 -5.49 14.77
C ASN A 230 6.03 -4.11 15.39
N THR A 231 5.04 -3.21 15.37
CA THR A 231 5.15 -1.89 16.01
C THR A 231 4.10 -1.74 17.11
N ASP A 232 4.57 -1.55 18.33
CA ASP A 232 3.69 -1.38 19.49
C ASP A 232 2.92 -0.05 19.45
N ASN A 233 1.73 -0.06 20.06
CA ASN A 233 0.98 1.17 20.30
C ASN A 233 1.68 2.04 21.36
N TYR A 234 2.22 3.18 20.92
CA TYR A 234 2.93 4.14 21.76
C TYR A 234 1.97 4.84 22.74
N VAL A 235 0.74 5.14 22.32
CA VAL A 235 -0.28 5.74 23.18
C VAL A 235 -0.62 4.82 24.35
N ASP A 236 -0.78 3.52 24.09
CA ASP A 236 -1.10 2.56 25.15
C ASP A 236 0.06 2.41 26.15
N LYS A 237 1.31 2.42 25.64
CA LYS A 237 2.50 2.46 26.51
C LYS A 237 2.51 3.69 27.40
N LEU A 238 2.21 4.88 26.87
CA LEU A 238 2.14 6.11 27.66
C LEU A 238 1.01 6.06 28.70
N LYS A 239 -0.19 5.63 28.30
CA LYS A 239 -1.33 5.48 29.24
C LYS A 239 -0.99 4.57 30.41
N SER A 240 -0.33 3.43 30.15
CA SER A 240 0.05 2.47 31.19
C SER A 240 1.09 3.02 32.18
N LYS A 241 1.94 3.97 31.76
CA LYS A 241 2.90 4.65 32.64
C LYS A 241 2.20 5.72 33.49
N LEU A 242 1.29 6.48 32.89
CA LEU A 242 0.54 7.52 33.59
C LEU A 242 -0.37 6.93 34.68
N SER A 243 -1.00 5.78 34.42
CA SER A 243 -1.87 5.11 35.40
C SER A 243 -1.14 4.47 36.59
N LYS A 244 0.19 4.29 36.51
CA LYS A 244 1.02 3.75 37.61
C LYS A 244 1.63 4.86 38.49
N SER A 245 1.49 6.11 38.07
CA SER A 245 2.14 7.27 38.70
C SER A 245 1.18 8.12 39.54
N GLY A 246 -0.10 7.75 39.59
CA GLY A 246 -1.15 8.39 40.39
C GLY A 246 -1.83 7.37 41.29
#